data_AF-E2NET4-F1
#
_entry.id   AF-E2NET4-F1
#
_cell.length_a   1.000
_cell.length_b   1.000
_cell.length_c   1.000
_cell.angle_alpha   90.00
_cell.angle_beta   90.00
_cell.angle_gamma   90.00
#
_symmetry.space_group_name_H-M   'P 1'
#
loop_
_entity.id
_entity.type
_entity.pdbx_description
1 polymer ?
#
loop_
_entity_poly.entity_id
_entity_poly.type
_entity_poly.pdbx_seq_one_letter_code
_entity_poly.pdbx_strand_id
1 'polypeptide(L)'
;MQVFETPAQYTFDLDGLQAIRLKTVIGGDYPLGDEAERRITFGVRMDAAQVRYLTVIEPFEKENSVHSVFAPSADELIVILKDGREQRLYFSGMEEEGGAATVRMEEWKEGVLLRKERTGCN
;
A
#
# COMPACT_ATOMS: atom_id res chain seq x y z
N MET A 1 13.05 28.60 18.61
CA MET A 1 12.37 27.49 19.32
C MET A 1 11.32 26.96 18.37
N GLN A 2 11.57 25.82 17.75
CA GLN A 2 10.65 25.22 16.78
C GLN A 2 9.53 24.55 17.59
N VAL A 3 8.30 25.04 17.44
CA VAL A 3 7.12 24.40 18.01
C VAL A 3 6.89 23.15 17.16
N PHE A 4 7.18 21.98 17.69
CA PHE A 4 6.71 20.74 17.07
C PHE A 4 5.23 20.63 17.43
N GLU A 5 4.36 20.84 16.46
CA GLU A 5 2.95 20.50 16.63
C GLU A 5 2.83 19.01 16.94
N THR A 6 2.01 18.66 17.93
CA THR A 6 1.71 17.26 18.24
C THR A 6 1.01 16.64 17.03
N PRO A 7 1.49 15.50 16.49
CA PRO A 7 0.85 14.90 15.31
C PRO A 7 -0.58 14.47 15.63
N ALA A 8 -1.48 14.64 14.67
CA ALA A 8 -2.80 14.03 14.74
C ALA A 8 -2.65 12.50 14.75
N GLN A 9 -3.19 11.83 15.77
CA GLN A 9 -3.06 10.40 15.96
C GLN A 9 -4.43 9.74 16.11
N TYR A 10 -4.65 8.68 15.33
CA TYR A 10 -5.76 7.75 15.51
C TYR A 10 -5.21 6.42 16.04
N THR A 11 -5.72 5.98 17.18
CA THR A 11 -5.35 4.69 17.79
C THR A 11 -6.58 3.80 17.83
N PHE A 12 -6.44 2.58 17.34
CA PHE A 12 -7.50 1.58 17.32
C PHE A 12 -7.06 0.41 18.20
N ASP A 13 -7.80 0.16 19.28
CA ASP A 13 -7.65 -1.07 20.06
C ASP A 13 -8.45 -2.18 19.36
N LEU A 14 -7.76 -3.26 19.00
CA LEU A 14 -8.34 -4.42 18.31
C LEU A 14 -8.46 -5.64 19.24
N ASP A 15 -8.02 -5.53 20.49
CA ASP A 15 -8.00 -6.65 21.42
C ASP A 15 -9.42 -7.13 21.74
N GLY A 16 -9.60 -8.46 21.75
CA GLY A 16 -10.88 -9.10 22.04
C GLY A 16 -11.96 -8.95 20.95
N LEU A 17 -11.72 -8.20 19.86
CA LEU A 17 -12.71 -7.97 18.81
C LEU A 17 -12.82 -9.08 17.77
N GLN A 18 -11.89 -10.04 17.77
CA GLN A 18 -11.74 -11.04 16.69
C GLN A 18 -11.67 -10.39 15.29
N ALA A 19 -11.06 -9.21 15.21
CA ALA A 19 -10.97 -8.44 13.99
C ALA A 19 -10.06 -9.12 12.96
N ILE A 20 -10.60 -9.43 11.77
CA ILE A 20 -9.82 -10.01 10.66
C ILE A 20 -9.24 -8.94 9.71
N ARG A 21 -9.75 -7.70 9.77
CA ARG A 21 -9.30 -6.58 8.92
C ARG A 21 -9.72 -5.22 9.49
N LEU A 22 -8.78 -4.28 9.56
CA LEU A 22 -9.06 -2.85 9.72
C LEU A 22 -9.00 -2.17 8.34
N LYS A 23 -10.04 -1.42 7.98
CA LYS A 23 -10.05 -0.54 6.79
C LYS A 23 -10.32 0.88 7.25
N THR A 24 -9.36 1.76 7.04
CA THR A 24 -9.48 3.19 7.34
C THR A 24 -9.16 4.01 6.10
N VAL A 25 -9.74 5.21 6.01
CA VAL A 25 -9.43 6.21 5.00
C VAL A 25 -9.01 7.45 5.75
N ILE A 26 -7.79 7.92 5.49
CA ILE A 26 -7.27 9.16 6.05
C ILE A 26 -7.18 10.13 4.89
N GLY A 27 -8.02 11.16 4.93
CA GLY A 27 -7.94 12.31 4.05
C GLY A 27 -7.59 13.54 4.89
N GLY A 28 -6.69 14.38 4.37
CA GLY A 28 -6.59 15.76 4.85
C GLY A 28 -7.50 16.62 3.99
N ASP A 29 -8.25 17.54 4.58
CA ASP A 29 -8.81 18.67 3.84
C ASP A 29 -7.61 19.50 3.35
N TYR A 30 -7.24 19.30 2.08
CA TYR A 30 -6.05 19.89 1.49
C TYR A 30 -6.39 21.13 0.63
N PRO A 31 -5.79 22.30 0.86
CA PRO A 31 -5.11 22.74 2.08
C PRO A 31 -6.04 23.56 3.00
N LEU A 32 -5.90 23.38 4.31
CA LEU A 32 -6.17 24.42 5.30
C LEU A 32 -4.83 25.09 5.66
N GLY A 33 -4.50 26.24 5.06
CA GLY A 33 -3.32 27.03 5.43
C GLY A 33 -2.40 27.45 4.29
N ASP A 34 -1.23 28.00 4.65
CA ASP A 34 -0.18 28.46 3.72
C ASP A 34 0.43 27.27 2.96
N GLU A 35 0.32 27.31 1.63
CA GLU A 35 0.86 26.29 0.73
C GLU A 35 2.39 26.16 0.78
N ALA A 36 3.11 27.01 1.51
CA ALA A 36 4.54 26.87 1.75
C ALA A 36 4.89 25.64 2.64
N GLU A 37 3.94 25.11 3.42
CA GLU A 37 4.15 23.97 4.33
C GLU A 37 3.78 22.62 3.68
N ARG A 38 4.50 22.24 2.61
CA ARG A 38 4.12 21.12 1.72
C ARG A 38 4.44 19.71 2.20
N ARG A 39 4.92 19.51 3.43
CA ARG A 39 5.39 18.19 3.90
C ARG A 39 4.49 17.63 5.00
N ILE A 40 3.44 16.93 4.59
CA ILE A 40 2.66 16.07 5.49
C ILE A 40 3.40 14.73 5.59
N THR A 41 3.75 14.34 6.81
CA THR A 41 4.30 13.00 7.08
C THR A 41 3.18 12.09 7.52
N PHE A 42 2.98 11.00 6.79
CA PHE A 42 2.06 9.92 7.16
C PHE A 42 2.85 8.74 7.70
N GLY A 43 2.41 8.21 8.85
CA GLY A 43 3.03 7.04 9.48
C GLY A 43 1.98 6.03 9.91
N VAL A 44 2.29 4.75 9.70
CA VAL A 44 1.51 3.63 10.23
C VAL A 44 2.40 2.84 11.17
N ARG A 45 1.84 2.48 12.34
CA ARG A 45 2.52 1.63 13.32
C ARG A 45 1.57 0.55 13.79
N MET A 46 2.09 -0.65 13.96
CA MET A 46 1.42 -1.78 14.59
C MET A 46 2.31 -2.31 15.72
N ASP A 47 1.69 -2.67 16.84
CA ASP A 47 2.37 -3.35 17.93
C ASP A 47 2.26 -4.87 17.74
N ALA A 48 3.29 -5.46 17.13
CA ALA A 48 3.35 -6.90 16.86
C ALA A 48 4.81 -7.36 16.72
N ALA A 49 5.05 -8.66 16.94
CA ALA A 49 6.39 -9.26 16.81
C ALA A 49 6.93 -9.23 15.36
N GLN A 50 6.04 -9.29 14.38
CA GLN A 50 6.38 -9.19 12.95
C GLN A 50 5.23 -8.51 12.20
N VAL A 51 5.57 -7.62 11.25
CA VAL A 51 4.58 -6.87 10.46
C VAL A 51 5.06 -6.78 9.01
N ARG A 52 4.13 -6.91 8.05
CA ARG A 52 4.37 -6.63 6.62
C ARG A 52 3.52 -5.45 6.18
N TYR A 53 4.16 -4.38 5.72
CA TYR A 53 3.50 -3.20 5.18
C TYR A 53 3.53 -3.24 3.65
N LEU A 54 2.34 -3.36 3.04
CA LEU A 54 2.18 -3.24 1.59
C LEU A 54 1.58 -1.87 1.28
N THR A 55 2.34 -1.04 0.55
CA THR A 55 1.93 0.31 0.16
C THR A 55 1.86 0.40 -1.35
N VAL A 56 0.73 0.87 -1.88
CA VAL A 56 0.57 1.21 -3.29
C VAL A 56 0.58 2.73 -3.42
N ILE A 57 1.48 3.23 -4.26
CA ILE A 57 1.55 4.63 -4.64
C ILE A 57 1.28 4.70 -6.13
N GLU A 58 0.21 5.40 -6.51
CA GLU A 58 -0.08 5.74 -7.90
C GLU A 58 0.21 7.23 -8.12
N PRO A 59 1.32 7.57 -8.79
CA PRO A 59 1.48 8.90 -9.35
C PRO A 59 0.49 9.07 -10.51
N PHE A 60 -0.40 10.07 -10.42
CA PHE A 60 -1.29 10.44 -11.51
C PHE A 60 -1.39 11.97 -11.62
N GLU A 61 -1.69 12.48 -12.82
CA GLU A 61 -1.88 13.92 -13.05
C GLU A 61 -3.36 14.30 -13.11
N LYS A 62 -4.08 13.79 -14.12
CA LYS A 62 -5.46 14.19 -14.39
C LYS A 62 -6.48 13.28 -13.74
N GLU A 63 -6.29 11.97 -13.89
CA GLU A 63 -7.19 10.95 -13.39
C GLU A 63 -6.40 9.75 -12.89
N ASN A 64 -6.83 9.19 -11.77
CA ASN A 64 -6.29 7.94 -11.26
C ASN A 64 -6.77 6.76 -12.12
N SER A 65 -5.90 5.78 -12.33
CA SER A 65 -6.16 4.53 -13.04
C SER A 65 -6.57 3.41 -12.08
N VAL A 66 -6.11 3.45 -10.81
CA VAL A 66 -6.46 2.44 -9.81
C VAL A 66 -7.92 2.58 -9.41
N HIS A 67 -8.70 1.52 -9.62
CA HIS A 67 -10.07 1.41 -9.11
C HIS A 67 -10.07 0.90 -7.67
N SER A 68 -9.32 -0.17 -7.38
CA SER A 68 -9.20 -0.73 -6.03
C SER A 68 -7.90 -1.51 -5.83
N VAL A 69 -7.51 -1.68 -4.57
CA VAL A 69 -6.38 -2.49 -4.15
C VAL A 69 -6.83 -3.42 -3.03
N PHE A 70 -6.43 -4.69 -3.11
CA PHE A 70 -6.61 -5.65 -2.02
C PHE A 70 -5.41 -6.59 -1.92
N ALA A 71 -5.08 -7.00 -0.70
CA ALA A 71 -4.02 -7.96 -0.42
C ALA A 71 -4.66 -9.23 0.17
N PRO A 72 -4.81 -10.31 -0.62
CA PRO A 72 -5.31 -11.60 -0.11
C PRO A 72 -4.45 -12.18 1.00
N SER A 73 -3.15 -11.91 0.95
CA SER A 73 -2.17 -12.32 1.94
C SER A 73 -1.06 -11.28 1.99
N ALA A 74 -0.07 -11.48 2.87
CA ALA A 74 1.11 -10.62 2.85
C ALA A 74 2.11 -10.96 1.72
N ASP A 75 1.88 -12.04 0.98
CA ASP A 75 2.66 -12.48 -0.19
C ASP A 75 1.97 -12.16 -1.52
N GLU A 76 0.75 -11.60 -1.50
CA GLU A 76 -0.04 -11.31 -2.69
C GLU A 76 -0.75 -9.96 -2.58
N LEU A 77 -0.67 -9.16 -3.65
CA LEU A 77 -1.35 -7.89 -3.78
C LEU A 77 -2.00 -7.81 -5.16
N ILE A 78 -3.28 -7.43 -5.19
CA ILE A 78 -4.04 -7.30 -6.42
C ILE A 78 -4.52 -5.86 -6.57
N VAL A 79 -4.21 -5.26 -7.71
CA VAL A 79 -4.64 -3.92 -8.12
C VAL A 79 -5.62 -4.08 -9.27
N ILE A 80 -6.83 -3.56 -9.10
CA ILE A 80 -7.84 -3.50 -10.14
C ILE A 80 -7.79 -2.11 -10.77
N LEU A 81 -7.59 -2.04 -12.08
CA LEU A 81 -7.57 -0.80 -12.84
C LEU A 81 -8.97 -0.48 -13.39
N LYS A 82 -9.27 0.80 -13.59
CA LYS A 82 -10.57 1.29 -14.10
C LYS A 82 -10.92 0.77 -15.50
N ASP A 83 -9.93 0.33 -16.28
CA ASP A 83 -10.12 -0.23 -17.62
C ASP A 83 -10.37 -1.76 -17.64
N GLY A 84 -10.55 -2.34 -16.45
CA GLY A 84 -10.83 -3.77 -16.25
C GLY A 84 -9.59 -4.66 -16.19
N ARG A 85 -8.37 -4.09 -16.27
CA ARG A 85 -7.14 -4.86 -16.05
C ARG A 85 -6.94 -5.18 -14.56
N GLU A 86 -6.33 -6.33 -14.31
CA GLU A 86 -5.91 -6.77 -12.98
C GLU A 86 -4.38 -6.92 -12.96
N GLN A 87 -3.71 -6.24 -12.04
CA GLN A 87 -2.29 -6.47 -11.77
C GLN A 87 -2.17 -7.31 -10.49
N ARG A 88 -1.59 -8.50 -10.60
CA ARG A 88 -1.35 -9.42 -9.49
C ARG A 88 0.14 -9.45 -9.19
N LEU A 89 0.51 -8.98 -8.01
CA LEU A 89 1.87 -8.93 -7.50
C LEU A 89 2.05 -10.04 -6.48
N TYR A 90 3.16 -10.76 -6.59
CA TYR A 90 3.54 -11.85 -5.71
C TYR A 90 4.92 -11.55 -5.12
N PHE A 91 5.04 -11.64 -3.80
CA PHE A 91 6.26 -11.38 -3.04
C PHE A 91 6.82 -12.69 -2.49
N SER A 92 8.14 -12.83 -2.45
CA SER A 92 8.80 -13.96 -1.78
C SER A 92 10.22 -13.62 -1.35
N GLY A 93 10.76 -14.41 -0.40
CA GLY A 93 12.09 -14.19 0.16
C GLY A 93 12.19 -12.94 1.04
N MET A 94 11.08 -12.49 1.64
CA MET A 94 11.04 -11.26 2.46
C MET A 94 11.66 -11.48 3.86
N GLU A 95 11.66 -12.73 4.34
CA GLU A 95 12.15 -13.13 5.66
C GLU A 95 13.48 -13.91 5.62
N GLU A 96 14.00 -14.20 4.42
CA GLU A 96 15.21 -15.03 4.26
C GLU A 96 16.48 -14.22 4.50
N GLU A 97 17.27 -14.62 5.51
CA GLU A 97 18.56 -14.01 5.80
C GLU A 97 19.56 -14.30 4.68
N GLY A 98 20.03 -13.25 3.99
CA GLY A 98 20.93 -13.36 2.84
C GLY A 98 20.24 -13.73 1.52
N GLY A 99 18.92 -13.92 1.51
CA GLY A 99 18.10 -14.09 0.32
C GLY A 99 17.80 -12.76 -0.37
N ALA A 100 17.56 -12.79 -1.69
CA ALA A 100 17.10 -11.62 -2.43
C ALA A 100 15.58 -11.62 -2.48
N ALA A 101 14.94 -10.56 -1.95
CA ALA A 101 13.52 -10.36 -2.11
C ALA A 101 13.15 -10.33 -3.60
N THR A 102 12.17 -11.14 -4.00
CA THR A 102 11.71 -11.18 -5.39
C THR A 102 10.26 -10.77 -5.49
N VAL A 103 9.95 -10.08 -6.59
CA VAL A 103 8.60 -9.70 -6.96
C VAL A 103 8.31 -10.29 -8.33
N ARG A 104 7.12 -10.87 -8.49
CA ARG A 104 6.56 -11.23 -9.79
C ARG A 104 5.26 -10.46 -9.98
N MET A 105 5.07 -9.88 -11.15
CA MET A 105 3.84 -9.19 -11.52
C MET A 105 3.23 -9.86 -12.74
N GLU A 106 1.92 -10.08 -12.71
CA GLU A 106 1.13 -10.51 -13.85
C GLU A 106 0.01 -9.53 -14.10
N GLU A 107 -0.12 -9.05 -15.34
CA GLU A 107 -1.23 -8.20 -15.76
C GLU A 107 -2.22 -9.02 -16.59
N TRP A 108 -3.49 -9.01 -16.19
CA TRP A 108 -4.57 -9.77 -16.79
C TRP A 108 -5.67 -8.84 -17.27
N LYS A 109 -6.42 -9.26 -18.29
CA LYS A 109 -7.69 -8.65 -18.68
C LYS A 109 -8.64 -9.74 -19.11
N GLU A 110 -9.83 -9.78 -18.50
CA GLU A 110 -10.88 -10.75 -18.86
C GLU A 110 -10.38 -12.21 -18.85
N GLY A 111 -9.54 -12.56 -17.87
CA GLY A 111 -8.95 -13.89 -17.74
C GLY A 111 -7.80 -14.19 -18.70
N VAL A 112 -7.38 -13.25 -19.56
CA VAL A 112 -6.22 -13.39 -20.45
C VAL A 112 -5.01 -12.70 -19.82
N LEU A 113 -3.89 -13.44 -19.73
CA LEU A 113 -2.61 -12.88 -19.29
C LEU A 113 -2.03 -12.00 -20.41
N LEU A 114 -1.84 -10.71 -20.13
CA LEU A 114 -1.30 -9.72 -21.05
C LEU A 114 0.21 -9.56 -20.90
N ARG A 115 0.71 -9.50 -19.65
CA ARG A 115 2.12 -9.27 -19.34
C ARG A 115 2.55 -10.01 -18.09
N LYS A 116 3.82 -10.41 -18.07
CA LYS A 116 4.48 -10.98 -16.89
C LYS A 116 5.85 -10.35 -16.69
N GLU A 117 6.15 -9.98 -15.46
CA GLU A 117 7.44 -9.43 -15.05
C GLU A 117 7.93 -10.10 -13.78
N ARG A 118 9.25 -10.11 -13.58
CA ARG A 118 9.87 -10.56 -12.34
C ARG A 118 11.16 -9.80 -12.06
N THR A 119 11.48 -9.62 -10.79
CA THR A 119 12.82 -9.19 -10.36
C THR A 119 13.86 -10.21 -10.87
N GLY A 120 14.97 -9.74 -11.43
CA GLY A 120 16.09 -10.60 -11.84
C GLY A 120 16.03 -11.20 -13.25
N CYS A 121 15.26 -10.63 -14.18
CA CYS A 121 15.48 -10.90 -15.61
C CYS A 121 16.56 -9.98 -16.18
N ASN A 122 17.66 -10.59 -16.63
CA ASN A 122 18.42 -10.12 -17.79
C ASN A 122 17.63 -10.39 -19.07
#